data_AF-A0A512SVR9-F1
#
_entry.id   AF-A0A512SVR9-F1
#
_cell.length_a   1.000
_cell.length_b   1.000
_cell.length_c   1.000
_cell.angle_alpha   90.00
_cell.angle_beta   90.00
_cell.angle_gamma   90.00
#
_symmetry.space_group_name_H-M   'P 1'
#
loop_
_entity.id
_entity.type
_entity.pdbx_description
1 polymer ?
#
loop_
_entity_poly.entity_id
_entity_poly.type
_entity_poly.pdbx_seq_one_letter_code
_entity_poly.pdbx_strand_id
1 'polypeptide(L)'
;MTPLLRTTRGTAALAAVTAVVLGSLAACGWGGAEPASRLAAGWSQGNYRDLHEGPDNPGLRTRLVNDEGQRRELLGLLPTAIPAAERAKVQSVDLAQEVIVVGVYPNCASTSHVTAQEGSLRLVVERDEGTMCTWAPTQVDVWAVSREGLSAPIVLRDQRGAPTT
;
A
#
# COMPACT_ATOMS: atom_id res chain seq x y z
N MET A 1 -51.79 -33.86 5.43
CA MET A 1 -52.10 -34.63 6.66
C MET A 1 -50.77 -35.02 7.31
N THR A 2 -50.63 -34.68 8.59
CA THR A 2 -49.51 -34.84 9.54
C THR A 2 -48.98 -36.29 9.66
N PRO A 3 -47.72 -36.56 10.10
CA PRO A 3 -47.15 -36.21 11.44
C PRO A 3 -45.74 -35.57 11.35
N LEU A 4 -45.29 -34.62 12.18
CA LEU A 4 -45.06 -34.52 13.64
C LEU A 4 -44.08 -35.55 14.26
N LEU A 5 -43.08 -34.97 14.96
CA LEU A 5 -42.21 -35.50 16.04
C LEU A 5 -40.90 -36.20 15.62
N ARG A 6 -39.75 -35.63 16.02
CA ARG A 6 -39.14 -35.97 17.32
C ARG A 6 -37.99 -35.03 17.71
N THR A 7 -38.14 -34.48 18.90
CA THR A 7 -37.14 -33.82 19.72
C THR A 7 -36.16 -34.85 20.27
N THR A 8 -34.84 -34.58 20.19
CA THR A 8 -33.87 -35.11 21.15
C THR A 8 -32.84 -34.04 21.45
N ARG A 9 -33.06 -33.35 22.58
CA ARG A 9 -32.06 -32.56 23.28
C ARG A 9 -31.03 -33.52 23.87
N GLY A 10 -29.80 -33.49 23.37
CA GLY A 10 -28.66 -34.16 23.96
C GLY A 10 -27.74 -33.14 24.63
N THR A 11 -28.07 -32.75 25.85
CA THR A 11 -27.13 -32.08 26.75
C THR A 11 -26.13 -33.11 27.26
N ALA A 12 -24.92 -33.12 26.69
CA ALA A 12 -23.77 -33.79 27.29
C ALA A 12 -22.82 -32.72 27.83
N ALA A 13 -22.97 -32.45 29.11
CA ALA A 13 -21.99 -31.73 29.91
C ALA A 13 -20.78 -32.63 30.12
N LEU A 14 -19.62 -32.23 29.63
CA LEU A 14 -18.34 -32.73 30.08
C LEU A 14 -17.47 -31.51 30.41
N ALA A 15 -17.47 -31.19 31.70
CA ALA A 15 -16.57 -30.23 32.32
C ALA A 15 -15.16 -30.82 32.29
N ALA A 16 -14.33 -30.35 31.36
CA ALA A 16 -12.89 -30.56 31.40
C ALA A 16 -12.24 -29.28 31.93
N VAL A 17 -12.02 -29.23 33.25
CA VAL A 17 -11.17 -28.23 33.89
C VAL A 17 -9.75 -28.50 33.42
N THR A 18 -9.36 -27.84 32.33
CA THR A 18 -7.99 -27.88 31.83
C THR A 18 -7.28 -26.69 32.44
N ALA A 19 -6.48 -26.95 33.46
CA ALA A 19 -5.59 -25.97 34.06
C ALA A 19 -4.54 -25.56 33.00
N VAL A 20 -4.82 -24.47 32.29
CA VAL A 20 -3.87 -23.87 31.36
C VAL A 20 -2.89 -23.06 32.18
N VAL A 21 -1.68 -23.59 32.24
CA VAL A 21 -0.46 -22.97 32.74
C VAL A 21 -0.39 -21.51 32.26
N LEU A 22 -0.37 -20.57 33.21
CA LEU A 22 0.06 -19.20 32.98
C LEU A 22 1.56 -19.21 32.63
N GLY A 23 1.86 -19.60 31.39
CA GLY A 23 3.12 -19.33 30.77
C GLY A 23 3.12 -17.85 30.42
N SER A 24 3.86 -17.07 31.21
CA SER A 24 4.28 -15.72 30.87
C SER A 24 5.04 -15.78 29.54
N LEU A 25 4.31 -15.76 28.43
CA LEU A 25 4.84 -15.37 27.15
C LEU A 25 5.23 -13.91 27.33
N ALA A 26 6.49 -13.72 27.68
CA ALA A 26 7.24 -12.56 27.27
C ALA A 26 7.06 -12.46 25.75
N ALA A 27 5.96 -11.82 25.35
CA ALA A 27 5.84 -11.18 24.06
C ALA A 27 6.93 -10.11 24.07
N CYS A 28 8.14 -10.53 23.74
CA CYS A 28 9.11 -9.66 23.11
C CYS A 28 8.41 -9.15 21.86
N GLY A 29 7.65 -8.07 22.05
CA GLY A 29 7.15 -7.23 20.99
C GLY A 29 8.38 -6.66 20.32
N TRP A 30 8.89 -7.39 19.33
CA TRP A 30 9.39 -6.74 18.13
C TRP A 30 8.18 -6.04 17.49
N GLY A 31 7.75 -4.95 18.13
CA GLY A 31 6.95 -3.89 17.54
C GLY A 31 7.84 -3.08 16.60
N GLY A 32 8.50 -3.77 15.67
CA GLY A 32 8.75 -3.16 14.38
C GLY A 32 7.36 -3.03 13.79
N ALA A 33 6.74 -1.86 13.98
CA ALA A 33 5.46 -1.56 13.35
C ALA A 33 5.59 -1.98 11.88
N GLU A 34 4.86 -3.03 11.52
CA GLU A 34 4.72 -3.49 10.14
C GLU A 34 4.49 -2.25 9.29
N PRO A 35 5.17 -2.11 8.13
CA PRO A 35 5.15 -0.87 7.39
C PRO A 35 3.70 -0.41 7.24
N ALA A 36 3.40 0.80 7.74
CA ALA A 36 2.09 1.42 7.64
C ALA A 36 1.66 1.69 6.17
N SER A 37 2.42 1.15 5.21
CA SER A 37 2.24 1.25 3.78
C SER A 37 2.21 -0.14 3.14
N ARG A 38 1.24 -0.36 2.25
CA ARG A 38 1.17 -1.54 1.38
C ARG A 38 1.31 -1.11 -0.08
N LEU A 39 1.99 -1.91 -0.88
CA LEU A 39 2.02 -1.71 -2.33
C LEU A 39 0.65 -2.10 -2.90
N ALA A 40 -0.11 -1.12 -3.39
CA ALA A 40 -1.42 -1.33 -3.99
C ALA A 40 -1.29 -1.75 -5.46
N ALA A 41 -0.43 -1.07 -6.22
CA ALA A 41 -0.19 -1.38 -7.64
C ALA A 41 1.23 -0.92 -8.03
N GLY A 42 1.79 -1.52 -9.08
CA GLY A 42 3.10 -1.14 -9.58
C GLY A 42 3.26 -1.47 -11.06
N TRP A 43 3.91 -0.60 -11.81
CA TRP A 43 4.20 -0.81 -13.22
C TRP A 43 5.49 -0.13 -13.65
N SER A 44 6.11 -0.65 -14.71
CA SER A 44 7.37 -0.15 -15.24
C SER A 44 7.30 0.06 -16.75
N GLN A 45 8.05 1.03 -17.25
CA GLN A 45 8.25 1.27 -18.68
C GLN A 45 8.88 0.06 -19.38
N GLY A 46 9.58 -0.82 -18.64
CA GLY A 46 10.09 -2.07 -19.16
C GLY A 46 8.98 -3.06 -19.52
N ASN A 47 7.90 -3.09 -18.73
CA ASN A 47 6.78 -4.01 -18.92
C ASN A 47 5.70 -3.45 -19.86
N TYR A 48 5.52 -2.13 -19.88
CA TYR A 48 4.52 -1.45 -20.71
C TYR A 48 5.21 -0.36 -21.52
N ARG A 49 5.67 -0.70 -22.73
CA ARG A 49 6.44 0.22 -23.59
C ARG A 49 5.67 1.50 -23.93
N ASP A 50 4.33 1.42 -23.97
CA ASP A 50 3.43 2.55 -24.23
C ASP A 50 3.33 3.55 -23.07
N LEU A 51 4.04 3.32 -21.96
CA LEU A 51 4.36 4.37 -20.97
C LEU A 51 5.20 5.53 -21.59
N HIS A 52 5.58 5.44 -22.87
CA HIS A 52 6.22 6.49 -23.66
C HIS A 52 5.39 7.76 -23.90
N GLU A 53 4.23 7.94 -23.27
CA GLU A 53 3.66 9.28 -23.05
C GLU A 53 4.54 10.21 -22.18
N GLY A 54 5.76 9.76 -21.87
CA GLY A 54 6.93 10.60 -21.64
C GLY A 54 7.17 10.92 -20.16
N PRO A 55 8.41 11.30 -19.80
CA PRO A 55 8.74 11.82 -18.46
C PRO A 55 7.96 13.09 -18.10
N ASP A 56 7.25 13.68 -19.08
CA ASP A 56 6.47 14.90 -18.97
C ASP A 56 4.97 14.65 -18.80
N ASN A 57 4.48 13.41 -18.67
CA ASN A 57 3.07 13.20 -18.32
C ASN A 57 2.86 13.73 -16.88
N PRO A 58 2.18 14.88 -16.70
CA PRO A 58 2.10 15.54 -15.41
C PRO A 58 1.37 14.68 -14.37
N GLY A 59 0.60 13.67 -14.80
CA GLY A 59 -0.12 12.76 -13.91
C GLY A 59 0.73 11.66 -13.29
N LEU A 60 1.91 11.38 -13.85
CA LEU A 60 2.85 10.36 -13.39
C LEU A 60 4.07 11.01 -12.73
N ARG A 61 3.81 11.88 -11.76
CA ARG A 61 4.83 12.45 -10.86
C ARG A 61 4.65 11.90 -9.44
N THR A 62 5.71 11.96 -8.65
CA THR A 62 5.61 11.65 -7.22
C THR A 62 4.66 12.63 -6.54
N ARG A 63 3.58 12.14 -5.94
CA ARG A 63 2.54 12.97 -5.31
C ARG A 63 1.71 12.22 -4.27
N LEU A 64 1.04 12.98 -3.43
CA LEU A 64 0.04 12.51 -2.47
C LEU A 64 -1.36 12.60 -3.09
N VAL A 65 -2.17 11.57 -2.87
CA VAL A 65 -3.60 11.52 -3.21
C VAL A 65 -4.37 11.27 -1.91
N ASN A 66 -5.04 12.31 -1.44
CA ASN A 66 -5.66 12.43 -0.13
C ASN A 66 -7.20 12.40 -0.19
N ASP A 67 -7.79 12.53 -1.39
CA ASP A 67 -9.23 12.55 -1.58
C ASP A 67 -9.70 11.91 -2.90
N GLU A 68 -11.01 11.75 -3.03
CA GLU A 68 -11.65 11.12 -4.18
C GLU A 68 -11.47 11.90 -5.50
N GLY A 69 -11.38 13.24 -5.42
CA GLY A 69 -11.12 14.08 -6.58
C GLY A 69 -9.74 13.79 -7.17
N GLN A 70 -8.73 13.78 -6.30
CA GLN A 70 -7.35 13.47 -6.66
C GLN A 70 -7.19 12.02 -7.16
N ARG A 71 -7.93 11.05 -6.58
CA ARG A 71 -7.93 9.67 -7.07
C ARG A 71 -8.51 9.53 -8.47
N ARG A 72 -9.63 10.21 -8.75
CA ARG A 72 -10.21 10.22 -10.10
C ARG A 72 -9.29 10.88 -11.11
N GLU A 73 -8.63 11.98 -10.73
CA GLU A 73 -7.61 12.62 -11.56
C GLU A 73 -6.46 11.67 -11.87
N LEU A 74 -5.92 10.98 -10.85
CA LEU A 74 -4.88 9.96 -11.04
C LEU A 74 -5.32 8.89 -12.04
N LEU A 75 -6.49 8.29 -11.85
CA LEU A 75 -7.02 7.23 -12.72
C LEU A 75 -7.26 7.70 -14.16
N GLY A 76 -7.65 8.96 -14.34
CA GLY A 76 -7.83 9.59 -15.65
C GLY A 76 -6.52 9.85 -16.40
N LEU A 77 -5.41 9.98 -15.67
CA LEU A 77 -4.07 10.20 -16.23
C LEU A 77 -3.28 8.90 -16.45
N LEU A 78 -3.79 7.75 -16.00
CA LEU A 78 -3.13 6.46 -16.23
C LEU A 78 -3.19 6.05 -17.70
N PRO A 79 -2.06 5.63 -18.31
CA PRO A 79 -2.03 5.13 -19.68
C PRO A 79 -2.99 3.96 -19.88
N THR A 80 -3.65 3.91 -21.03
CA THR A 80 -4.63 2.86 -21.38
C THR A 80 -4.04 1.46 -21.34
N ALA A 81 -2.72 1.33 -21.53
CA ALA A 81 -1.97 0.07 -21.42
C ALA A 81 -1.96 -0.52 -20.00
N ILE A 82 -2.21 0.27 -18.96
CA ILE A 82 -2.29 -0.23 -17.58
C ILE A 82 -3.54 -1.11 -17.42
N PRO A 83 -3.39 -2.40 -17.05
CA PRO A 83 -4.51 -3.33 -16.96
C PRO A 83 -5.61 -2.85 -16.02
N ALA A 84 -6.86 -3.17 -16.35
CA ALA A 84 -8.02 -2.86 -15.52
C ALA A 84 -7.89 -3.41 -14.09
N ALA A 85 -7.22 -4.55 -13.92
CA ALA A 85 -6.93 -5.12 -12.61
C ALA A 85 -6.04 -4.22 -11.73
N GLU A 86 -4.99 -3.60 -12.28
CA GLU A 86 -4.14 -2.67 -11.54
C GLU A 86 -4.90 -1.38 -11.20
N ARG A 87 -5.70 -0.86 -12.15
CA ARG A 87 -6.58 0.30 -11.91
C ARG A 87 -7.58 0.02 -10.77
N ALA A 88 -8.14 -1.19 -10.72
CA ALA A 88 -9.07 -1.60 -9.68
C ALA A 88 -8.41 -1.64 -8.29
N LYS A 89 -7.14 -2.03 -8.18
CA LYS A 89 -6.41 -1.99 -6.90
C LYS A 89 -6.22 -0.57 -6.37
N VAL A 90 -6.01 0.41 -7.26
CA VAL A 90 -5.95 1.84 -6.88
C VAL A 90 -7.33 2.36 -6.46
N GLN A 91 -8.39 1.94 -7.15
CA GLN A 91 -9.77 2.29 -6.80
C GLN A 91 -10.23 1.69 -5.47
N SER A 92 -9.71 0.51 -5.10
CA SER A 92 -10.12 -0.19 -3.88
C SER A 92 -9.47 0.34 -2.59
N VAL A 93 -8.57 1.33 -2.68
CA VAL A 93 -7.97 1.97 -1.49
C VAL A 93 -9.04 2.77 -0.73
N ASP A 94 -9.20 2.51 0.55
CA ASP A 94 -10.18 3.23 1.38
C ASP A 94 -9.59 4.57 1.83
N LEU A 95 -9.89 5.64 1.10
CA LEU A 95 -9.35 6.98 1.37
C LEU A 95 -9.83 7.60 2.69
N ALA A 96 -10.81 6.99 3.38
CA ALA A 96 -11.19 7.42 4.72
C ALA A 96 -10.18 6.96 5.78
N GLN A 97 -9.53 5.81 5.57
CA GLN A 97 -8.57 5.21 6.49
C GLN A 97 -7.12 5.33 5.99
N GLU A 98 -6.95 5.39 4.67
CA GLU A 98 -5.66 5.40 3.97
C GLU A 98 -5.49 6.70 3.16
N VAL A 99 -4.26 6.99 2.78
CA VAL A 99 -3.90 7.90 1.68
C VAL A 99 -3.13 7.13 0.62
N ILE A 100 -3.14 7.63 -0.61
CA ILE A 100 -2.35 7.06 -1.70
C ILE A 100 -1.07 7.89 -1.88
N VAL A 101 0.08 7.23 -1.93
CA VAL A 101 1.34 7.83 -2.36
C VAL A 101 1.71 7.23 -3.71
N VAL A 102 1.83 8.08 -4.72
CA VAL A 102 2.37 7.70 -6.02
C VAL A 102 3.85 8.01 -5.99
N GLY A 103 4.69 6.99 -6.15
CA GLY A 103 6.14 7.11 -6.27
C GLY A 103 6.57 6.88 -7.71
N VAL A 104 7.34 7.81 -8.27
CA VAL A 104 7.87 7.72 -9.64
C VAL A 104 9.38 7.89 -9.61
N TYR A 105 10.10 6.91 -10.14
CA TYR A 105 11.56 6.85 -10.06
C TYR A 105 12.18 6.00 -11.18
N PRO A 106 13.46 6.22 -11.54
CA PRO A 106 14.16 5.35 -12.48
C PRO A 106 14.42 3.97 -11.87
N ASN A 107 13.97 2.91 -12.54
CA ASN A 107 14.19 1.53 -12.13
C ASN A 107 15.56 1.04 -12.60
N CYS A 108 16.58 1.22 -11.76
CA CYS A 108 17.86 0.55 -11.93
C CYS A 108 18.12 -0.33 -10.72
N ALA A 109 17.55 -1.53 -10.72
CA ALA A 109 17.54 -2.44 -9.55
C ALA A 109 17.14 -1.69 -8.27
N SER A 110 16.07 -0.89 -8.40
CA SER A 110 15.61 0.00 -7.34
C SER A 110 14.25 -0.43 -6.81
N THR A 111 14.10 -0.51 -5.50
CA THR A 111 12.84 -0.80 -4.81
C THR A 111 12.39 0.43 -4.05
N SER A 112 11.08 0.68 -3.99
CA SER A 112 10.53 1.77 -3.18
C SER A 112 9.79 1.25 -1.96
N HIS A 113 9.62 2.12 -0.97
CA HIS A 113 8.67 1.96 0.12
C HIS A 113 8.33 3.34 0.70
N VAL A 114 7.26 3.43 1.49
CA VAL A 114 6.86 4.67 2.17
C VAL A 114 6.99 4.51 3.67
N THR A 115 7.71 5.43 4.30
CA THR A 115 7.84 5.51 5.76
C THR A 115 7.08 6.71 6.31
N ALA A 116 6.57 6.57 7.54
CA ALA A 116 6.04 7.68 8.31
C ALA A 116 7.13 8.17 9.28
N GLN A 117 7.45 9.47 9.24
CA GLN A 117 8.43 10.10 10.13
C GLN A 117 7.89 11.46 10.58
N GLU A 118 7.82 11.68 11.90
CA GLU A 118 7.45 12.96 12.51
C GLU A 118 6.08 13.50 12.01
N GLY A 119 5.11 12.60 11.82
CA GLY A 119 3.77 12.95 11.31
C GLY A 119 3.73 13.29 9.82
N SER A 120 4.82 13.05 9.07
CA SER A 120 4.92 13.20 7.62
C SER A 120 5.24 11.89 6.92
N LEU A 121 4.96 11.80 5.62
CA LEU A 121 5.30 10.65 4.78
C LEU A 121 6.58 10.92 4.01
N ARG A 122 7.41 9.88 3.84
CA ARG A 122 8.63 9.93 3.04
C ARG A 122 8.65 8.77 2.06
N LEU A 123 8.81 9.07 0.78
CA LEU A 123 9.11 8.05 -0.23
C LEU A 123 10.60 7.72 -0.17
N VAL A 124 10.91 6.47 0.13
CA VAL A 124 12.27 5.92 0.10
C VAL A 124 12.39 5.06 -1.14
N VAL A 125 13.50 5.22 -1.87
CA VAL A 125 13.86 4.37 -3.01
C VAL A 125 15.28 3.93 -2.77
N GLU A 126 15.42 2.63 -2.57
CA GLU A 126 16.69 1.96 -2.31
C GLU A 126 17.20 1.42 -3.64
N ARG A 127 18.48 1.65 -3.90
CA ARG A 127 19.15 1.17 -5.10
C ARG A 127 20.16 0.12 -4.69
N ASP A 128 20.22 -0.97 -5.43
CA ASP A 128 21.33 -1.92 -5.31
C ASP A 128 22.64 -1.25 -5.80
N GLU A 129 23.53 -0.95 -4.87
CA GLU A 129 24.82 -0.30 -5.14
C GLU A 129 25.75 -1.16 -6.01
N GLY A 130 25.53 -2.48 -6.07
CA GLY A 130 26.29 -3.40 -6.91
C GLY A 130 25.87 -3.37 -8.39
N THR A 131 24.73 -2.74 -8.72
CA THR A 131 24.15 -2.81 -10.05
C THR A 131 24.37 -1.53 -10.86
N MET A 132 25.13 -1.66 -11.95
CA MET A 132 25.26 -0.63 -12.97
C MET A 132 24.29 -0.88 -14.12
N CYS A 133 23.29 -0.02 -14.29
CA CYS A 133 22.38 -0.11 -15.43
C CYS A 133 22.79 0.85 -16.55
N THR A 134 22.86 0.33 -17.77
CA THR A 134 23.00 1.14 -19.00
C THR A 134 21.72 1.92 -19.32
N TRP A 135 20.57 1.41 -18.88
CA TRP A 135 19.25 2.03 -19.05
C TRP A 135 18.41 1.78 -17.79
N ALA A 136 17.59 2.76 -17.39
CA ALA A 136 16.74 2.68 -16.21
C ALA A 136 15.29 3.08 -16.59
N PRO A 137 14.39 2.12 -16.89
CA PRO A 137 13.00 2.43 -17.21
C PRO A 137 12.31 3.14 -16.06
N THR A 138 11.35 4.02 -16.34
CA THR A 138 10.55 4.63 -15.27
C THR A 138 9.70 3.57 -14.55
N GLN A 139 9.78 3.52 -13.22
CA GLN A 139 8.90 2.77 -12.32
C GLN A 139 7.85 3.73 -11.75
N VAL A 140 6.62 3.23 -11.65
CA VAL A 140 5.56 3.86 -10.86
C VAL A 140 5.05 2.83 -9.86
N ASP A 141 5.15 3.18 -8.59
CA ASP A 141 4.59 2.40 -7.48
C ASP A 141 3.50 3.21 -6.79
N VAL A 142 2.38 2.56 -6.50
CA VAL A 142 1.25 3.16 -5.79
C VAL A 142 1.14 2.48 -4.44
N TRP A 143 1.38 3.26 -3.39
CA TRP A 143 1.30 2.81 -2.01
C TRP A 143 0.00 3.29 -1.39
N ALA A 144 -0.68 2.40 -0.67
CA ALA A 144 -1.75 2.77 0.26
C ALA A 144 -1.14 2.84 1.66
N VAL A 145 -1.31 3.98 2.33
CA VAL A 145 -0.66 4.28 3.61
C VAL A 145 -1.71 4.65 4.65
N SER A 146 -1.66 4.02 5.83
CA SER A 146 -2.57 4.34 6.92
C SER A 146 -2.47 5.82 7.31
N ARG A 147 -3.62 6.45 7.57
CA ARG A 147 -3.69 7.80 8.14
C ARG A 147 -3.34 7.83 9.63
N GLU A 148 -3.36 6.69 10.29
CA GLU A 148 -3.09 6.59 11.73
C GLU A 148 -1.69 7.14 12.04
N GLY A 149 -1.61 8.07 12.99
CA GLY A 149 -0.35 8.71 13.39
C GLY A 149 0.17 9.80 12.45
N LEU A 150 -0.56 10.16 11.37
CA LEU A 150 -0.20 11.28 10.50
C LEU A 150 -0.83 12.59 10.96
N SER A 151 -0.08 13.69 10.81
CA SER A 151 -0.58 15.04 11.08
C SER A 151 -1.35 15.60 9.90
N ALA A 152 -2.40 16.38 10.16
CA ALA A 152 -3.09 17.15 9.14
C ALA A 152 -2.55 18.60 9.08
N PRO A 153 -2.23 19.16 7.89
CA PRO A 153 -2.26 18.52 6.58
C PRO A 153 -1.14 17.47 6.40
N ILE A 154 -1.43 16.38 5.70
CA ILE A 154 -0.46 15.32 5.42
C ILE A 154 0.56 15.85 4.41
N VAL A 155 1.84 15.77 4.78
CA VAL A 155 2.96 16.19 3.92
C VAL A 155 3.68 14.95 3.41
N LEU A 156 3.82 14.84 2.09
CA LEU A 156 4.71 13.87 1.45
C LEU A 156 6.05 14.55 1.14
N ARG A 157 7.14 13.89 1.50
CA ARG A 157 8.51 14.30 1.21
C ARG A 157 9.17 13.35 0.22
N ASP A 158 9.98 13.92 -0.66
CA ASP A 158 10.82 13.15 -1.57
C ASP A 158 12.02 12.51 -0.83
N GLN A 159 12.87 11.82 -1.59
CA GLN A 159 14.07 11.18 -1.05
C GLN A 159 15.06 12.14 -0.38
N ARG A 160 15.06 13.42 -0.80
CA ARG A 160 15.90 14.49 -0.26
C ARG A 160 15.25 15.16 0.95
N GLY A 161 14.03 14.76 1.31
CA GLY A 161 13.24 15.34 2.40
C GLY A 161 12.49 16.62 2.00
N ALA A 162 12.55 17.02 0.73
CA ALA A 162 11.83 18.18 0.24
C ALA A 162 10.33 17.86 0.12
N PRO A 163 9.43 18.76 0.55
CA PRO A 163 8.00 18.59 0.35
C PRO A 163 7.66 18.42 -1.14
N THR A 164 6.80 17.46 -1.45
CA THR A 164 6.22 17.25 -2.78
C THR A 164 4.83 17.86 -2.82
N THR A 165 4.47 18.45 -3.97
CA THR A 165 3.19 19.14 -4.20
C THR A 165 2.22 18.30 -5.02
#